data_AF-A0A3D2Q1Q5-F1
#
_entry.id   AF-A0A3D2Q1Q5-F1
#
_cell.length_a   1.000
_cell.length_b   1.000
_cell.length_c   1.000
_cell.angle_alpha   90.00
_cell.angle_beta   90.00
_cell.angle_gamma   90.00
#
_symmetry.space_group_name_H-M   'P 1'
#
loop_
_entity.id
_entity.type
_entity.pdbx_description
1 polymer ?
#
loop_
_entity_poly.entity_id
_entity_poly.type
_entity_poly.pdbx_seq_one_letter_code
_entity_poly.pdbx_strand_id
1 'polypeptide(L)'
;FDMARHVDSAVHKFEEWGLPLMKDPKRADLPEGDIGKGAYMREGRWQIMIHGESYKPIVAEAAKVNADEGKTFNRIMVTHLLMDDAQDNRVAGAVGFNVRTGNYHVFKSKTVIVGAGGASNIFKPRSVGEGAGRVWYAPWSSGSAYGLLIEAGAKMTQMENRIVLARFKDGYGPVGAYFLHLHTYTQNGYGDEYESKWFPELAERVGKAYLDTENQHFSHKPIPTCLRNHAFISEVAAGRGPIHMVTVEAFQDPHLEEVGWENFLGMTVGQAVLWAATD
;
A
#
# COMPACT_ATOMS: atom_id res chain seq x y z
N PHE A 1 -2.48 -14.48 16.77
CA PHE A 1 -2.63 -14.88 15.37
C PHE A 1 -1.43 -14.34 14.61
N ASP A 2 -0.60 -15.23 14.09
CA ASP A 2 0.57 -14.86 13.31
C ASP A 2 0.20 -14.89 11.83
N MET A 3 0.00 -13.72 11.21
CA MET A 3 -0.32 -13.65 9.78
C MET A 3 0.86 -14.08 8.90
N ALA A 4 2.09 -13.91 9.39
CA ALA A 4 3.31 -14.10 8.59
C ALA A 4 3.48 -15.56 8.17
N ARG A 5 3.18 -16.53 9.05
CA ARG A 5 3.29 -17.96 8.72
C ARG A 5 2.25 -18.47 7.70
N HIS A 6 1.25 -17.65 7.35
CA HIS A 6 0.18 -18.04 6.42
C HIS A 6 0.28 -17.35 5.05
N VAL A 7 1.02 -16.25 4.95
CA VAL A 7 1.02 -15.39 3.75
C VAL A 7 1.59 -16.11 2.53
N ASP A 8 2.66 -16.90 2.69
CA ASP A 8 3.31 -17.60 1.57
C ASP A 8 2.35 -18.58 0.89
N SER A 9 1.48 -19.25 1.67
CA SER A 9 0.45 -20.13 1.10
C SER A 9 -0.57 -19.37 0.24
N ALA A 10 -0.88 -18.12 0.58
CA ALA A 10 -1.76 -17.29 -0.25
C ALA A 10 -1.05 -16.83 -1.53
N VAL A 11 0.25 -16.51 -1.45
CA VAL A 11 1.05 -16.15 -2.62
C VAL A 11 1.16 -17.32 -3.61
N HIS A 12 1.40 -18.54 -3.13
CA HIS A 12 1.40 -19.73 -3.99
C HIS A 12 0.03 -19.94 -4.68
N LYS A 13 -1.08 -19.62 -3.99
CA LYS A 13 -2.41 -19.65 -4.60
C LYS A 13 -2.59 -18.59 -5.68
N PHE A 14 -2.02 -17.39 -5.53
CA PHE A 14 -2.07 -16.40 -6.59
C PHE A 14 -1.35 -16.86 -7.86
N GLU A 15 -0.17 -17.47 -7.71
CA GLU A 15 0.57 -18.06 -8.84
C GLU A 15 -0.21 -19.20 -9.50
N GLU A 16 -0.80 -20.11 -8.70
CA GLU A 16 -1.66 -21.20 -9.19
C GLU A 16 -2.88 -20.69 -9.97
N TRP A 17 -3.45 -19.55 -9.57
CA TRP A 17 -4.55 -18.88 -10.29
C TRP A 17 -4.09 -18.08 -11.52
N GLY A 18 -2.79 -18.04 -11.79
CA GLY A 18 -2.22 -17.42 -13.00
C GLY A 18 -1.62 -16.02 -12.80
N LEU A 19 -1.37 -15.57 -11.56
CA LEU A 19 -0.64 -14.32 -11.32
C LEU A 19 0.83 -14.50 -11.74
N PRO A 20 1.37 -13.71 -12.69
CA PRO A 20 2.77 -13.87 -13.11
C PRO A 20 3.71 -13.31 -12.03
N LEU A 21 4.38 -14.20 -11.31
CA LEU A 21 5.46 -13.85 -10.38
C LEU A 21 6.78 -13.77 -11.16
N MET A 22 7.53 -12.68 -11.00
CA MET A 22 8.80 -12.51 -11.70
C MET A 22 9.87 -13.41 -11.10
N LYS A 23 10.69 -14.02 -11.96
CA LYS A 23 11.80 -14.89 -11.58
C LYS A 23 13.15 -14.19 -11.84
N ASP A 24 14.10 -14.38 -10.94
CA ASP A 24 15.46 -13.88 -11.07
C ASP A 24 16.30 -14.89 -11.89
N PRO A 25 16.77 -14.54 -13.10
CA PRO A 25 17.59 -15.44 -13.91
C PRO A 25 18.87 -15.89 -13.21
N LYS A 26 19.40 -15.09 -12.27
CA LYS A 26 20.61 -15.43 -11.50
C LYS A 26 20.35 -16.48 -10.42
N ARG A 27 19.09 -16.80 -10.15
CA ARG A 27 18.63 -17.75 -9.13
C ARG A 27 17.80 -18.87 -9.74
N ALA A 28 17.90 -19.08 -11.05
CA ALA A 28 17.10 -20.05 -11.79
C ALA A 28 17.40 -21.51 -11.37
N ASP A 29 18.51 -21.76 -10.70
CA ASP A 29 18.91 -23.05 -10.14
C ASP A 29 18.29 -23.33 -8.76
N LEU A 30 17.71 -22.32 -8.11
CA LEU A 30 17.04 -22.47 -6.82
C LEU A 30 15.62 -23.01 -6.99
N PRO A 31 15.11 -23.81 -6.03
CA PRO A 31 13.79 -24.40 -6.14
C PRO A 31 12.68 -23.35 -6.27
N GLU A 32 11.75 -23.60 -7.19
CA GLU A 32 10.50 -22.86 -7.29
C GLU A 32 9.60 -23.22 -6.09
N GLY A 33 8.90 -22.23 -5.50
CA GLY A 33 7.99 -22.44 -4.36
C GLY A 33 8.52 -22.08 -2.97
N ASP A 34 9.78 -21.65 -2.81
CA ASP A 34 10.21 -20.93 -1.60
C ASP A 34 10.21 -19.42 -1.91
N ILE A 35 9.25 -18.66 -1.38
CA ILE A 35 9.13 -17.22 -1.63
C ILE A 35 10.39 -16.45 -1.16
N GLY A 36 11.04 -16.91 -0.10
CA GLY A 36 12.20 -16.23 0.49
C GLY A 36 13.53 -16.63 -0.14
N LYS A 37 13.70 -17.90 -0.49
CA LYS A 37 14.98 -18.48 -0.93
C LYS A 37 14.97 -19.05 -2.35
N GLY A 38 13.82 -19.17 -2.98
CA GLY A 38 13.67 -19.70 -4.33
C GLY A 38 13.98 -18.69 -5.43
N ALA A 39 13.61 -19.05 -6.66
CA ALA A 39 13.93 -18.28 -7.87
C ALA A 39 13.17 -16.94 -8.02
N TYR A 40 12.29 -16.55 -7.10
CA TYR A 40 11.50 -15.31 -7.23
C TYR A 40 12.37 -14.05 -7.13
N MET A 41 12.09 -13.09 -8.02
CA MET A 41 12.76 -11.79 -8.06
C MET A 41 12.33 -10.94 -6.87
N ARG A 42 13.30 -10.45 -6.10
CA ARG A 42 13.08 -9.62 -4.91
C ARG A 42 13.13 -8.14 -5.28
N GLU A 43 12.13 -7.37 -4.86
CA GLU A 43 12.27 -5.90 -4.82
C GLU A 43 13.16 -5.49 -3.64
N GLY A 44 12.89 -6.08 -2.48
CA GLY A 44 13.68 -5.92 -1.26
C GLY A 44 13.58 -7.16 -0.38
N ARG A 45 13.90 -6.99 0.90
CA ARG A 45 13.93 -8.13 1.84
C ARG A 45 12.59 -8.83 1.99
N TRP A 46 11.46 -8.14 1.82
CA TRP A 46 10.12 -8.68 2.15
C TRP A 46 9.16 -8.79 0.96
N GLN A 47 9.53 -8.22 -0.19
CA GLN A 47 8.68 -8.07 -1.35
C GLN A 47 9.22 -8.89 -2.53
N ILE A 48 8.32 -9.39 -3.37
CA ILE A 48 8.63 -10.01 -4.67
C ILE A 48 8.05 -9.16 -5.79
N MET A 49 8.70 -9.18 -6.95
CA MET A 49 8.25 -8.49 -8.15
C MET A 49 7.22 -9.35 -8.89
N ILE A 50 6.17 -8.71 -9.46
CA ILE A 50 5.08 -9.37 -10.17
C ILE A 50 4.66 -8.54 -11.39
N HIS A 51 4.15 -9.20 -12.44
CA HIS A 51 3.39 -8.50 -13.48
C HIS A 51 1.92 -8.41 -13.04
N GLY A 52 1.63 -7.43 -12.20
CA GLY A 52 0.43 -7.37 -11.37
C GLY A 52 -0.81 -6.67 -11.96
N GLU A 53 -0.81 -6.30 -13.25
CA GLU A 53 -1.92 -5.53 -13.87
C GLU A 53 -3.28 -6.22 -13.66
N SER A 54 -3.32 -7.53 -13.86
CA SER A 54 -4.52 -8.35 -13.70
C SER A 54 -4.68 -8.98 -12.32
N TYR A 55 -3.92 -8.53 -11.30
CA TYR A 55 -3.95 -9.15 -9.97
C TYR A 55 -5.35 -9.16 -9.34
N LYS A 56 -6.07 -8.03 -9.39
CA LYS A 56 -7.44 -7.98 -8.86
C LYS A 56 -8.42 -8.85 -9.66
N PRO A 57 -8.48 -8.79 -11.01
CA PRO A 57 -9.27 -9.73 -11.81
C PRO A 57 -9.05 -11.20 -11.44
N ILE A 58 -7.79 -11.66 -11.34
CA ILE A 58 -7.44 -13.05 -10.99
C ILE A 58 -8.03 -13.45 -9.63
N VAL A 59 -7.81 -12.63 -8.60
CA VAL A 59 -8.33 -12.90 -7.25
C VAL A 59 -9.87 -12.84 -7.23
N ALA A 60 -10.46 -11.92 -7.98
CA ALA A 60 -11.91 -11.79 -8.07
C ALA A 60 -12.58 -12.97 -8.78
N GLU A 61 -11.92 -13.54 -9.80
CA GLU A 61 -12.37 -14.74 -10.48
C GLU A 61 -12.35 -15.94 -9.54
N ALA A 62 -11.23 -16.17 -8.84
CA ALA A 62 -11.12 -17.22 -7.84
C ALA A 62 -12.21 -17.08 -6.76
N ALA A 63 -12.46 -15.86 -6.27
CA ALA A 63 -13.52 -15.61 -5.29
C ALA A 63 -14.92 -15.89 -5.86
N LYS A 64 -15.19 -15.51 -7.11
CA LYS A 64 -16.48 -15.71 -7.78
C LYS A 64 -16.78 -17.20 -8.01
N VAL A 65 -15.79 -17.98 -8.44
CA VAL A 65 -15.92 -19.43 -8.68
C VAL A 65 -16.21 -20.19 -7.38
N ASN A 66 -15.66 -19.73 -6.26
CA ASN A 66 -15.84 -20.36 -4.95
C ASN A 66 -17.02 -19.80 -4.14
N ALA A 67 -17.66 -18.74 -4.60
CA ALA A 67 -18.86 -18.21 -3.99
C ALA A 67 -20.10 -19.00 -4.44
N ASP A 68 -21.06 -19.19 -3.54
CA ASP A 68 -22.36 -19.77 -3.90
C ASP A 68 -23.00 -18.97 -5.04
N GLU A 69 -23.54 -19.69 -6.03
CA GLU A 69 -24.20 -19.09 -7.18
C GLU A 69 -25.30 -18.11 -6.75
N GLY A 70 -25.31 -16.93 -7.36
CA GLY A 70 -26.28 -15.87 -7.05
C GLY A 70 -26.07 -15.15 -5.71
N LYS A 71 -25.05 -15.51 -4.90
CA LYS A 71 -24.77 -14.85 -3.60
C LYS A 71 -23.71 -13.75 -3.66
N THR A 72 -23.27 -13.36 -4.86
CA THR A 72 -22.43 -12.18 -5.06
C THR A 72 -23.28 -10.99 -5.45
N PHE A 73 -23.39 -10.01 -4.55
CA PHE A 73 -24.18 -8.81 -4.77
C PHE A 73 -23.29 -7.61 -5.07
N ASN A 74 -23.31 -7.16 -6.32
CA ASN A 74 -22.58 -5.97 -6.75
C ASN A 74 -23.45 -4.71 -6.65
N ARG A 75 -22.80 -3.54 -6.56
CA ARG A 75 -23.45 -2.21 -6.55
C ARG A 75 -24.40 -1.99 -5.38
N ILE A 76 -24.22 -2.71 -4.27
CA ILE A 76 -24.90 -2.44 -3.01
C ILE A 76 -23.94 -1.69 -2.09
N MET A 77 -24.32 -0.49 -1.68
CA MET A 77 -23.61 0.25 -0.64
C MET A 77 -24.20 -0.15 0.72
N VAL A 78 -23.43 -0.91 1.49
CA VAL A 78 -23.78 -1.22 2.88
C VAL A 78 -23.58 0.04 3.73
N THR A 79 -24.58 0.38 4.53
CA THR A 79 -24.60 1.62 5.33
C THR A 79 -24.61 1.37 6.83
N HIS A 80 -25.25 0.28 7.28
CA HIS A 80 -25.35 -0.05 8.71
C HIS A 80 -25.24 -1.56 8.93
N LEU A 81 -24.71 -1.94 10.09
CA LEU A 81 -24.87 -3.28 10.63
C LEU A 81 -26.19 -3.35 11.42
N LEU A 82 -26.78 -4.53 11.48
CA LEU A 82 -27.95 -4.81 12.30
C LEU A 82 -27.51 -5.56 13.54
N MET A 83 -27.98 -5.13 14.71
CA MET A 83 -27.76 -5.81 15.98
C MET A 83 -28.98 -6.68 16.33
N ASP A 84 -28.77 -7.71 17.16
CA ASP A 84 -29.82 -8.60 17.62
C ASP A 84 -30.59 -7.97 18.78
N ASP A 85 -31.91 -7.83 18.65
CA ASP A 85 -32.78 -7.25 19.69
C ASP A 85 -32.93 -8.18 20.91
N ALA A 86 -32.67 -9.49 20.75
CA ALA A 86 -32.82 -10.49 21.82
C ALA A 86 -31.50 -10.81 22.53
N GLN A 87 -30.35 -10.46 21.93
CA GLN A 87 -29.02 -10.73 22.48
C GLN A 87 -28.13 -9.50 22.37
N ASP A 88 -27.84 -8.89 23.51
CA ASP A 88 -26.91 -7.76 23.59
C ASP A 88 -25.56 -8.08 22.94
N ASN A 89 -25.01 -7.09 22.24
CA ASN A 89 -23.69 -7.15 21.61
C ASN A 89 -23.52 -8.30 20.60
N ARG A 90 -24.59 -8.63 19.87
CA ARG A 90 -24.58 -9.63 18.79
C ARG A 90 -25.01 -9.00 17.47
N VAL A 91 -24.25 -9.25 16.40
CA VAL A 91 -24.64 -8.86 15.04
C VAL A 91 -25.73 -9.81 14.51
N ALA A 92 -26.74 -9.25 13.85
CA ALA A 92 -27.84 -9.96 13.20
C ALA A 92 -27.82 -9.81 11.67
N GLY A 93 -26.99 -8.93 11.13
CA GLY A 93 -26.94 -8.69 9.70
C GLY A 93 -26.38 -7.34 9.27
N ALA A 94 -26.78 -6.90 8.09
CA ALA A 94 -26.42 -5.60 7.53
C ALA A 94 -27.52 -5.08 6.59
N VAL A 95 -27.54 -3.76 6.39
CA VAL A 95 -28.45 -3.10 5.45
C VAL A 95 -27.70 -2.18 4.50
N GLY A 96 -28.26 -2.03 3.31
CA GLY A 96 -27.71 -1.17 2.28
C GLY A 96 -28.72 -0.92 1.17
N PHE A 97 -28.30 -0.20 0.16
CA PHE A 97 -29.13 0.05 -1.02
C PHE A 97 -28.33 -0.14 -2.29
N ASN A 98 -29.02 -0.55 -3.35
CA ASN A 98 -28.43 -0.66 -4.67
C ASN A 98 -28.24 0.74 -5.25
N VAL A 99 -27.00 1.13 -5.56
CA VAL A 99 -26.68 2.48 -6.05
C VAL A 99 -27.16 2.75 -7.49
N ARG A 100 -27.68 1.74 -8.20
CA ARG A 100 -28.27 1.89 -9.54
C ARG A 100 -29.79 1.93 -9.53
N THR A 101 -30.44 1.16 -8.65
CA THR A 101 -31.90 1.02 -8.65
C THR A 101 -32.58 1.68 -7.46
N GLY A 102 -31.83 2.01 -6.40
CA GLY A 102 -32.38 2.51 -5.14
C GLY A 102 -33.02 1.41 -4.27
N ASN A 103 -33.05 0.15 -4.73
CA ASN A 103 -33.64 -0.95 -3.96
C ASN A 103 -32.94 -1.09 -2.61
N TYR A 104 -33.73 -1.17 -1.54
CA TYR A 104 -33.22 -1.42 -0.20
C TYR A 104 -32.99 -2.91 0.01
N HIS A 105 -31.83 -3.26 0.59
CA HIS A 105 -31.42 -4.62 0.84
C HIS A 105 -31.22 -4.86 2.34
N VAL A 106 -31.80 -5.94 2.84
CA VAL A 106 -31.66 -6.41 4.22
C VAL A 106 -31.02 -7.79 4.19
N PHE A 107 -29.79 -7.88 4.71
CA PHE A 107 -29.06 -9.14 4.85
C PHE A 107 -29.19 -9.61 6.29
N LYS A 108 -29.85 -10.74 6.51
CA LYS A 108 -29.86 -11.42 7.81
C LYS A 108 -28.72 -12.42 7.83
N SER A 109 -27.88 -12.39 8.86
CA SER A 109 -26.66 -13.21 8.90
C SER A 109 -26.26 -13.53 10.33
N LYS A 110 -25.73 -14.74 10.55
CA LYS A 110 -25.21 -15.17 11.85
C LYS A 110 -23.83 -14.59 12.17
N THR A 111 -23.08 -14.26 11.12
CA THR A 111 -21.73 -13.73 11.17
C THR A 111 -21.57 -12.72 10.03
N VAL A 112 -20.90 -11.61 10.30
CA VAL A 112 -20.59 -10.57 9.31
C VAL A 112 -19.09 -10.30 9.33
N ILE A 113 -18.47 -10.23 8.15
CA ILE A 113 -17.08 -9.83 7.97
C ILE A 113 -17.08 -8.52 7.19
N VAL A 114 -16.46 -7.47 7.74
CA VAL A 114 -16.37 -6.15 7.10
C VAL A 114 -15.01 -5.98 6.43
N GLY A 115 -14.97 -6.17 5.10
CA GLY A 115 -13.78 -6.00 4.26
C GLY A 115 -13.83 -4.73 3.40
N ALA A 116 -14.12 -3.57 3.99
CA ALA A 116 -14.45 -2.33 3.24
C ALA A 116 -13.26 -1.37 3.01
N GLY A 117 -12.02 -1.79 3.26
CA GLY A 117 -10.81 -0.97 3.09
C GLY A 117 -10.63 0.12 4.15
N GLY A 118 -9.59 0.94 4.00
CA GLY A 118 -9.26 2.02 4.93
C GLY A 118 -10.08 3.30 4.74
N ALA A 119 -9.47 4.45 5.05
CA ALA A 119 -10.06 5.77 4.87
C ALA A 119 -9.09 6.70 4.10
N SER A 120 -9.56 7.21 2.96
CA SER A 120 -8.92 8.24 2.13
C SER A 120 -9.74 9.53 2.21
N ASN A 121 -9.16 10.65 1.77
CA ASN A 121 -9.84 11.96 1.71
C ASN A 121 -10.40 12.49 3.04
N ILE A 122 -9.93 11.96 4.17
CA ILE A 122 -10.23 12.49 5.52
C ILE A 122 -9.37 13.71 5.89
N PHE A 123 -8.29 13.94 5.15
CA PHE A 123 -7.45 15.15 5.23
C PHE A 123 -7.48 15.85 3.88
N LYS A 124 -7.36 17.19 3.89
CA LYS A 124 -7.27 17.99 2.67
C LYS A 124 -6.04 17.57 1.83
N PRO A 125 -6.20 17.15 0.57
CA PRO A 125 -5.08 16.77 -0.30
C PRO A 125 -4.27 18.00 -0.74
N ARG A 126 -3.06 17.77 -1.27
CA ARG A 126 -2.20 18.86 -1.79
C ARG A 126 -2.79 19.53 -3.03
N SER A 127 -3.48 18.78 -3.88
CA SER A 127 -4.21 19.28 -5.05
C SER A 127 -5.70 19.31 -4.74
N VAL A 128 -6.34 20.47 -4.89
CA VAL A 128 -7.73 20.71 -4.42
C VAL A 128 -8.76 20.92 -5.54
N GLY A 129 -8.30 21.04 -6.79
CA GLY A 129 -9.14 21.03 -7.98
C GLY A 129 -9.39 19.61 -8.48
N GLU A 130 -9.27 19.38 -9.79
CA GLU A 130 -9.42 18.05 -10.40
C GLU A 130 -8.48 17.00 -9.78
N GLY A 131 -7.28 17.44 -9.37
CA GLY A 131 -6.30 16.59 -8.68
C GLY A 131 -6.74 16.08 -7.30
N ALA A 132 -7.87 16.51 -6.74
CA ALA A 132 -8.39 15.98 -5.47
C ALA A 132 -8.75 14.49 -5.55
N GLY A 133 -9.06 13.98 -6.73
CA GLY A 133 -9.25 12.54 -6.97
C GLY A 133 -7.94 11.75 -6.93
N ARG A 134 -6.79 12.42 -7.07
CA ARG A 134 -5.47 11.79 -7.01
C ARG A 134 -4.97 11.74 -5.58
N VAL A 135 -5.35 10.68 -4.88
CA VAL A 135 -4.77 10.29 -3.59
C VAL A 135 -3.82 9.09 -3.77
N TRP A 136 -2.89 8.89 -2.83
CA TRP A 136 -1.99 7.72 -2.87
C TRP A 136 -2.75 6.41 -2.62
N TYR A 137 -3.64 6.39 -1.61
CA TYR A 137 -4.48 5.22 -1.33
C TYR A 137 -5.74 5.23 -2.20
N ALA A 138 -6.61 4.23 -2.07
CA ALA A 138 -7.82 4.13 -2.89
C ALA A 138 -8.80 5.31 -2.63
N PRO A 139 -9.17 6.12 -3.65
CA PRO A 139 -10.03 7.29 -3.46
C PRO A 139 -11.46 6.94 -3.03
N TRP A 140 -11.92 5.72 -3.33
CA TRP A 140 -13.24 5.21 -2.96
C TRP A 140 -13.29 4.61 -1.55
N SER A 141 -12.17 4.54 -0.81
CA SER A 141 -12.15 4.07 0.57
C SER A 141 -12.62 5.18 1.51
N SER A 142 -13.88 5.14 1.93
CA SER A 142 -14.55 6.18 2.73
C SER A 142 -14.51 5.95 4.24
N GLY A 143 -13.71 5.00 4.73
CA GLY A 143 -13.68 4.65 6.16
C GLY A 143 -14.86 3.78 6.61
N SER A 144 -15.61 3.16 5.69
CA SER A 144 -16.74 2.30 6.02
C SER A 144 -16.34 1.10 6.90
N ALA A 145 -15.10 0.60 6.78
CA ALA A 145 -14.63 -0.47 7.65
C ALA A 145 -14.55 -0.05 9.12
N TYR A 146 -14.42 1.25 9.40
CA TYR A 146 -14.41 1.79 10.77
C TYR A 146 -15.83 2.19 11.18
N GLY A 147 -16.51 3.00 10.37
CA GLY A 147 -17.85 3.52 10.70
C GLY A 147 -18.87 2.42 11.00
N LEU A 148 -18.93 1.37 10.16
CA LEU A 148 -19.84 0.25 10.37
C LEU A 148 -19.59 -0.48 11.69
N LEU A 149 -18.32 -0.62 12.08
CA LEU A 149 -17.92 -1.36 13.27
C LEU A 149 -18.06 -0.53 14.56
N ILE A 150 -17.71 0.76 14.51
CA ILE A 150 -17.84 1.69 15.64
C ILE A 150 -19.30 1.81 16.07
N GLU A 151 -20.21 2.02 15.11
CA GLU A 151 -21.65 2.11 15.39
C GLU A 151 -22.22 0.80 15.95
N ALA A 152 -21.64 -0.35 15.60
CA ALA A 152 -21.98 -1.65 16.16
C ALA A 152 -21.37 -1.94 17.54
N GLY A 153 -20.62 -0.99 18.12
CA GLY A 153 -19.97 -1.13 19.42
C GLY A 153 -18.67 -1.95 19.41
N ALA A 154 -18.08 -2.20 18.24
CA ALA A 154 -16.81 -2.91 18.14
C ALA A 154 -15.66 -2.08 18.74
N LYS A 155 -14.77 -2.75 19.49
CA LYS A 155 -13.58 -2.11 20.05
C LYS A 155 -12.56 -1.81 18.94
N MET A 156 -12.14 -0.55 18.86
CA MET A 156 -11.09 -0.09 17.95
C MET A 156 -9.74 -0.07 18.65
N THR A 157 -8.65 -0.13 17.87
CA THR A 157 -7.28 -0.07 18.38
C THR A 157 -6.38 0.72 17.43
N GLN A 158 -5.38 1.41 17.96
CA GLN A 158 -4.40 2.21 17.20
C GLN A 158 -5.03 3.21 16.20
N MET A 159 -6.20 3.78 16.52
CA MET A 159 -6.92 4.72 15.64
C MET A 159 -6.19 6.06 15.46
N GLU A 160 -5.24 6.37 16.35
CA GLU A 160 -4.32 7.50 16.24
C GLU A 160 -3.24 7.30 15.17
N ASN A 161 -2.97 6.04 14.80
CA ASN A 161 -1.95 5.73 13.80
C ASN A 161 -2.45 6.09 12.41
N ARG A 162 -1.70 6.95 11.72
CA ARG A 162 -1.92 7.33 10.33
C ARG A 162 -0.70 7.03 9.50
N ILE A 163 -0.94 6.66 8.24
CA ILE A 163 0.12 6.47 7.25
C ILE A 163 0.25 7.73 6.39
N VAL A 164 1.43 8.33 6.38
CA VAL A 164 1.81 9.42 5.49
C VAL A 164 3.00 8.92 4.69
N LEU A 165 2.93 8.95 3.37
CA LEU A 165 3.95 8.35 2.52
C LEU A 165 4.58 9.40 1.62
N ALA A 166 5.91 9.48 1.66
CA ALA A 166 6.69 10.19 0.68
C ALA A 166 6.66 9.43 -0.65
N ARG A 167 6.22 10.10 -1.70
CA ARG A 167 6.02 9.57 -3.06
C ARG A 167 6.41 10.64 -4.07
N PHE A 168 6.46 10.28 -5.34
CA PHE A 168 6.61 11.27 -6.41
C PHE A 168 5.53 12.36 -6.30
N LYS A 169 5.94 13.62 -6.50
CA LYS A 169 5.11 14.79 -6.30
C LYS A 169 3.88 14.73 -7.22
N ASP A 170 2.73 15.11 -6.65
CA ASP A 170 1.40 15.20 -7.25
C ASP A 170 0.77 13.88 -7.74
N GLY A 171 1.48 13.08 -8.55
CA GLY A 171 0.97 11.79 -9.04
C GLY A 171 0.99 10.67 -8.00
N TYR A 172 1.75 10.85 -6.91
CA TYR A 172 1.94 9.89 -5.82
C TYR A 172 2.43 8.51 -6.26
N GLY A 173 3.25 8.47 -7.31
CA GLY A 173 3.84 7.23 -7.81
C GLY A 173 4.71 6.52 -6.77
N PRO A 174 4.76 5.17 -6.81
CA PRO A 174 5.61 4.34 -5.96
C PRO A 174 7.09 4.72 -6.04
N VAL A 175 7.79 4.57 -4.92
CA VAL A 175 9.23 4.84 -4.78
C VAL A 175 10.00 3.60 -4.30
N GLY A 176 9.31 2.49 -4.00
CA GLY A 176 9.91 1.26 -3.45
C GLY A 176 10.95 0.67 -4.40
N ALA A 177 10.53 0.35 -5.62
CA ALA A 177 11.40 -0.22 -6.65
C ALA A 177 12.53 0.75 -7.01
N TYR A 178 12.24 2.05 -7.04
CA TYR A 178 13.25 3.08 -7.29
C TYR A 178 14.39 3.03 -6.27
N PHE A 179 14.09 2.93 -4.97
CA PHE A 179 15.14 2.82 -3.94
C PHE A 179 15.78 1.43 -3.89
N LEU A 180 14.97 0.37 -3.92
CA LEU A 180 15.40 -0.97 -3.53
C LEU A 180 15.94 -1.78 -4.70
N HIS A 181 15.36 -1.61 -5.89
CA HIS A 181 15.71 -2.37 -7.09
C HIS A 181 16.59 -1.56 -8.05
N LEU A 182 16.27 -0.28 -8.28
CA LEU A 182 17.01 0.62 -9.16
C LEU A 182 18.16 1.35 -8.45
N HIS A 183 18.24 1.22 -7.12
CA HIS A 183 19.28 1.85 -6.28
C HIS A 183 19.41 3.38 -6.43
N THR A 184 18.30 4.05 -6.75
CA THR A 184 18.24 5.53 -6.75
C THR A 184 18.36 6.09 -5.33
N TYR A 185 18.69 7.38 -5.25
CA TYR A 185 18.81 8.12 -3.99
C TYR A 185 18.01 9.42 -4.04
N THR A 186 17.85 10.05 -2.87
CA THR A 186 17.23 11.38 -2.77
C THR A 186 18.20 12.43 -2.28
N GLN A 187 18.07 13.62 -2.84
CA GLN A 187 18.85 14.80 -2.47
C GLN A 187 17.93 16.00 -2.23
N ASN A 188 18.40 16.96 -1.43
CA ASN A 188 17.71 18.23 -1.21
C ASN A 188 17.91 19.20 -2.40
N GLY A 189 17.42 20.44 -2.28
CA GLY A 189 17.51 21.46 -3.33
C GLY A 189 18.95 21.93 -3.62
N TYR A 190 19.90 21.60 -2.75
CA TYR A 190 21.33 21.90 -2.91
C TYR A 190 22.14 20.72 -3.47
N GLY A 191 21.50 19.56 -3.67
CA GLY A 191 22.19 18.34 -4.11
C GLY A 191 22.80 17.50 -2.97
N ASP A 192 22.48 17.81 -1.71
CA ASP A 192 23.01 17.06 -0.56
C ASP A 192 22.08 15.91 -0.16
N GLU A 193 22.69 14.82 0.31
CA GLU A 193 22.01 13.86 1.18
C GLU A 193 21.58 14.59 2.46
N TYR A 194 20.33 14.39 2.91
CA TYR A 194 19.74 15.20 3.98
C TYR A 194 19.29 14.40 5.20
N GLU A 195 19.05 13.09 5.11
CA GLU A 195 18.52 12.33 6.23
C GLU A 195 19.55 12.26 7.37
N SER A 196 20.84 12.08 7.05
CA SER A 196 21.92 11.98 8.05
C SER A 196 22.03 13.23 8.94
N LYS A 197 21.71 14.41 8.41
CA LYS A 197 21.71 15.67 9.17
C LYS A 197 20.68 15.68 10.30
N TRP A 198 19.54 15.02 10.11
CA TRP A 198 18.42 15.02 11.06
C TRP A 198 18.42 13.82 12.01
N PHE A 199 19.18 12.77 11.68
CA PHE A 199 19.20 11.56 12.50
C PHE A 199 19.76 11.72 13.92
N PRO A 200 20.78 12.55 14.22
CA PRO A 200 21.27 12.69 15.59
C PRO A 200 20.19 13.16 16.57
N GLU A 201 19.45 14.22 16.23
CA GLU A 201 18.35 14.73 17.04
C GLU A 201 17.20 13.71 17.14
N LEU A 202 16.88 13.04 16.03
CA LEU A 202 15.88 11.98 16.03
C LEU A 202 16.27 10.81 16.94
N ALA A 203 17.53 10.37 16.90
CA ALA A 203 18.05 9.27 17.70
C ALA A 203 18.03 9.61 19.19
N GLU A 204 18.31 10.86 19.57
CA GLU A 204 18.13 11.34 20.95
C GLU A 204 16.66 11.25 21.38
N ARG A 205 15.73 11.63 20.49
CA ARG A 205 14.30 11.64 20.79
C ARG A 205 13.66 10.27 20.93
N VAL A 206 14.03 9.30 20.08
CA VAL A 206 13.40 7.96 20.08
C VAL A 206 14.26 6.88 20.71
N GLY A 207 15.55 7.13 20.90
CA GLY A 207 16.52 6.18 21.42
C GLY A 207 17.04 5.17 20.38
N LYS A 208 18.20 4.58 20.69
CA LYS A 208 18.91 3.62 19.82
C LYS A 208 18.11 2.35 19.46
N ALA A 209 17.05 2.04 20.20
CA ALA A 209 16.16 0.92 19.87
C ALA A 209 15.42 1.15 18.52
N TYR A 210 15.15 2.41 18.16
CA TYR A 210 14.40 2.77 16.96
C TYR A 210 15.26 3.42 15.87
N LEU A 211 16.33 4.12 16.26
CA LEU A 211 17.30 4.71 15.34
C LEU A 211 18.71 4.64 15.93
N ASP A 212 19.51 3.70 15.45
CA ASP A 212 20.91 3.54 15.84
C ASP A 212 21.80 3.84 14.65
N THR A 213 22.12 5.13 14.45
CA THR A 213 22.93 5.59 13.32
C THR A 213 24.36 5.06 13.35
N GLU A 214 24.88 4.67 14.52
CA GLU A 214 26.25 4.14 14.67
C GLU A 214 26.33 2.70 14.17
N ASN A 215 25.33 1.87 14.50
CA ASN A 215 25.33 0.46 14.12
C ASN A 215 24.43 0.14 12.93
N GLN A 216 23.88 1.16 12.26
CA GLN A 216 22.90 0.95 11.20
C GLN A 216 23.44 0.08 10.06
N HIS A 217 24.69 0.31 9.67
CA HIS A 217 25.38 -0.45 8.61
C HIS A 217 25.60 -1.93 8.97
N PHE A 218 25.70 -2.27 10.27
CA PHE A 218 25.89 -3.64 10.74
C PHE A 218 24.56 -4.37 10.97
N SER A 219 23.51 -3.63 11.35
CA SER A 219 22.23 -4.22 11.74
C SER A 219 21.35 -4.66 10.56
N HIS A 220 21.58 -4.11 9.37
CA HIS A 220 20.70 -4.22 8.19
C HIS A 220 19.20 -3.94 8.50
N LYS A 221 18.92 -3.24 9.61
CA LYS A 221 17.56 -2.88 10.00
C LYS A 221 17.14 -1.64 9.22
N PRO A 222 16.01 -1.66 8.49
CA PRO A 222 15.51 -0.47 7.85
C PRO A 222 15.08 0.55 8.92
N ILE A 223 15.33 1.83 8.66
CA ILE A 223 14.82 2.92 9.51
C ILE A 223 13.28 2.90 9.45
N PRO A 224 12.58 3.02 10.59
CA PRO A 224 11.13 3.21 10.61
C PRO A 224 10.70 4.33 9.67
N THR A 225 9.72 4.06 8.80
CA THR A 225 9.30 5.00 7.73
C THR A 225 8.90 6.38 8.27
N CYS A 226 8.28 6.44 9.44
CA CYS A 226 7.91 7.71 10.08
C CYS A 226 9.12 8.59 10.44
N LEU A 227 10.27 8.00 10.79
CA LEU A 227 11.50 8.74 11.10
C LEU A 227 12.16 9.28 9.83
N ARG A 228 12.16 8.50 8.74
CA ARG A 228 12.59 9.01 7.42
C ARG A 228 11.70 10.16 6.93
N ASN A 229 10.39 10.04 7.09
CA ASN A 229 9.46 11.13 6.80
C ASN A 229 9.73 12.36 7.68
N HIS A 230 10.12 12.17 8.95
CA HIS A 230 10.43 13.28 9.83
C HIS A 230 11.66 14.07 9.33
N ALA A 231 12.72 13.37 8.90
CA ALA A 231 13.88 13.99 8.28
C ALA A 231 13.49 14.77 7.01
N PHE A 232 12.66 14.18 6.14
CA PHE A 232 12.13 14.84 4.94
C PHE A 232 11.38 16.13 5.28
N ILE A 233 10.45 16.06 6.24
CA ILE A 233 9.64 17.22 6.66
C ILE A 233 10.53 18.31 7.25
N SER A 234 11.51 17.93 8.07
CA SER A 234 12.44 18.87 8.71
C SER A 234 13.32 19.59 7.69
N GLU A 235 13.81 18.88 6.67
CA GLU A 235 14.61 19.47 5.60
C GLU A 235 13.82 20.48 4.77
N VAL A 236 12.57 20.14 4.41
CA VAL A 236 11.67 21.07 3.69
C VAL A 236 11.29 22.26 4.57
N ALA A 237 11.01 22.06 5.85
CA ALA A 237 10.68 23.12 6.80
C ALA A 237 11.86 24.09 7.03
N ALA A 238 13.10 23.60 6.94
CA ALA A 238 14.31 24.41 6.97
C ALA A 238 14.56 25.20 5.68
N GLY A 239 13.64 25.15 4.70
CA GLY A 239 13.75 25.88 3.43
C GLY A 239 14.73 25.25 2.44
N ARG A 240 15.14 24.00 2.67
CA ARG A 240 16.16 23.31 1.86
C ARG A 240 15.58 22.35 0.82
N GLY A 241 14.26 22.33 0.68
CA GLY A 241 13.61 21.64 -0.44
C GLY A 241 13.83 22.35 -1.79
N PRO A 242 13.30 21.80 -2.90
CA PRO A 242 12.58 20.54 -3.01
C PRO A 242 13.46 19.30 -2.73
N ILE A 243 12.84 18.17 -2.41
CA ILE A 243 13.54 16.89 -2.36
C ILE A 243 13.37 16.19 -3.71
N HIS A 244 14.47 15.83 -4.34
CA HIS A 244 14.50 15.16 -5.63
C HIS A 244 14.90 13.70 -5.47
N MET A 245 14.24 12.82 -6.21
CA MET A 245 14.75 11.47 -6.46
C MET A 245 15.59 11.51 -7.72
N VAL A 246 16.85 11.08 -7.62
CA VAL A 246 17.80 11.08 -8.74
C VAL A 246 17.65 9.78 -9.52
N THR A 247 17.01 9.86 -10.69
CA THR A 247 16.73 8.69 -11.56
C THR A 247 17.64 8.62 -12.78
N VAL A 248 18.23 9.74 -13.20
CA VAL A 248 18.99 9.88 -14.45
C VAL A 248 20.17 8.94 -14.58
N GLU A 249 20.77 8.52 -13.46
CA GLU A 249 21.88 7.56 -13.45
C GLU A 249 21.38 6.13 -13.70
N ALA A 250 20.29 5.74 -13.02
CA ALA A 250 19.70 4.41 -13.16
C ALA A 250 19.11 4.19 -14.56
N PHE A 251 18.49 5.22 -15.14
CA PHE A 251 17.84 5.13 -16.45
C PHE A 251 18.82 5.13 -17.64
N GLN A 252 20.13 5.19 -17.40
CA GLN A 252 21.11 4.92 -18.46
C GLN A 252 21.14 3.45 -18.87
N ASP A 253 20.64 2.55 -18.02
CA ASP A 253 20.38 1.16 -18.36
C ASP A 253 18.93 1.01 -18.86
N PRO A 254 18.71 0.69 -20.15
CA PRO A 254 17.36 0.55 -20.71
C PRO A 254 16.49 -0.48 -19.99
N HIS A 255 17.10 -1.52 -19.42
CA HIS A 255 16.36 -2.51 -18.66
C HIS A 255 15.84 -1.94 -17.34
N LEU A 256 16.64 -1.14 -16.63
CA LEU A 256 16.23 -0.48 -15.39
C LEU A 256 15.17 0.60 -15.66
N GLU A 257 15.25 1.28 -16.79
CA GLU A 257 14.21 2.20 -17.25
C GLU A 257 12.89 1.47 -17.49
N GLU A 258 12.89 0.35 -18.22
CA GLU A 258 11.69 -0.47 -18.46
C GLU A 258 11.04 -0.92 -17.13
N VAL A 259 11.83 -1.47 -16.20
CA VAL A 259 11.35 -1.87 -14.88
C VAL A 259 10.80 -0.66 -14.08
N GLY A 260 11.45 0.50 -14.20
CA GLY A 260 11.00 1.75 -13.60
C GLY A 260 9.62 2.19 -14.10
N TRP A 261 9.34 2.01 -15.40
CA TRP A 261 8.05 2.31 -16.01
C TRP A 261 6.98 1.25 -15.69
N GLU A 262 7.30 -0.04 -15.74
CA GLU A 262 6.38 -1.12 -15.36
C GLU A 262 5.85 -0.93 -13.94
N ASN A 263 6.69 -0.40 -13.03
CA ASN A 263 6.28 -0.08 -11.67
C ASN A 263 5.13 0.93 -11.64
N PHE A 264 5.09 1.93 -12.53
CA PHE A 264 3.95 2.84 -12.63
C PHE A 264 2.77 2.23 -13.36
N LEU A 265 3.01 1.57 -14.49
CA LEU A 265 1.94 1.02 -15.32
C LEU A 265 1.16 -0.09 -14.62
N GLY A 266 1.84 -0.88 -13.78
CA GLY A 266 1.23 -1.98 -13.03
C GLY A 266 0.43 -1.57 -11.79
N MET A 267 0.64 -0.37 -11.21
CA MET A 267 -0.06 0.03 -9.98
C MET A 267 -0.52 1.49 -9.88
N THR A 268 0.07 2.44 -10.61
CA THR A 268 -0.23 3.88 -10.49
C THR A 268 0.02 4.62 -11.81
N VAL A 269 -0.79 4.32 -12.84
CA VAL A 269 -0.71 4.94 -14.17
C VAL A 269 -0.80 6.48 -14.13
N GLY A 270 -1.47 7.05 -13.12
CA GLY A 270 -1.56 8.51 -12.97
C GLY A 270 -0.21 9.21 -12.82
N GLN A 271 0.82 8.55 -12.27
CA GLN A 271 2.17 9.13 -12.23
C GLN A 271 2.82 9.15 -13.62
N ALA A 272 2.67 8.07 -14.38
CA ALA A 272 3.17 7.97 -15.75
C ALA A 272 2.54 9.05 -16.65
N VAL A 273 1.21 9.23 -16.53
CA VAL A 273 0.49 10.28 -17.27
C VAL A 273 0.97 11.68 -16.90
N LEU A 274 1.21 11.94 -15.60
CA LEU A 274 1.73 13.23 -15.16
C LEU A 274 3.09 13.51 -15.79
N TRP A 275 4.02 12.55 -15.75
CA TRP A 275 5.34 12.71 -16.35
C TRP A 275 5.27 12.95 -17.85
N ALA A 276 4.47 12.16 -18.58
CA ALA A 276 4.27 12.33 -20.01
C ALA A 276 3.64 13.70 -20.38
N ALA A 277 2.86 14.29 -19.48
CA ALA A 277 2.22 15.59 -19.71
C ALA A 277 3.10 16.80 -19.31
N THR A 278 4.21 16.55 -18.61
CA THR A 278 5.11 17.60 -18.11
C THR A 278 6.50 17.56 -18.73
N ASP A 279 6.73 16.66 -19.68
CA ASP A 279 7.94 16.56 -20.49
C ASP A 279 7.97 17.63 -21.60
#